data_AF-A0A836RUM4-F1
#
_entry.id   AF-A0A836RUM4-F1
#
_cell.length_a   1.000
_cell.length_b   1.000
_cell.length_c   1.000
_cell.angle_alpha   90.00
_cell.angle_beta   90.00
_cell.angle_gamma   90.00
#
_symmetry.space_group_name_H-M   'P 1'
#
loop_
_entity.id
_entity.type
_entity.pdbx_description
1 polymer ?
#
loop_
_entity_poly.entity_id
_entity_poly.type
_entity_poly.pdbx_seq_one_letter_code
_entity_poly.pdbx_strand_id
1 'polypeptide(L)' 'MPIYAPSIGEKFPEIEVMTTHGKIKLPEYFKGKWFVLFSHPADFTPVCTTEFVAFAKR' A
#
# COMPACT_ATOMS: atom_id res chain seq x y z
N MET A 1 0.04 16.49 17.22
CA MET A 1 1.10 15.68 16.59
C MET A 1 1.10 16.05 15.12
N PRO A 2 2.18 16.61 14.54
CA PRO A 2 2.18 16.96 13.13
C PRO A 2 2.06 15.67 12.29
N ILE A 3 1.31 15.75 11.20
CA ILE A 3 1.20 14.65 10.24
C ILE A 3 2.49 14.65 9.42
N TYR A 4 3.30 13.59 9.55
CA TYR A 4 4.48 13.40 8.72
C TYR A 4 4.10 12.49 7.55
N ALA A 5 4.16 13.04 6.33
CA ALA A 5 3.98 12.31 5.09
C ALA A 5 5.35 12.09 4.44
N PRO A 6 5.64 10.90 3.87
CA PRO A 6 6.87 10.67 3.12
C PRO A 6 7.00 11.65 1.95
N SER A 7 8.22 12.12 1.68
CA SER A 7 8.49 13.01 0.55
C SER A 7 8.94 12.22 -0.68
N ILE A 8 8.68 12.77 -1.87
CA ILE A 8 9.17 12.20 -3.13
C ILE A 8 10.72 12.20 -3.12
N GLY A 9 11.32 11.08 -3.49
CA GLY A 9 12.78 10.90 -3.51
C GLY A 9 13.38 10.37 -2.20
N GLU A 10 12.61 10.34 -1.11
CA GLU A 10 13.02 9.68 0.12
C GLU A 10 12.88 8.16 0.02
N LYS A 11 13.67 7.44 0.83
CA LYS A 11 13.47 6.00 0.98
C LYS A 11 12.12 5.74 1.64
N PHE A 12 11.38 4.76 1.10
CA PHE A 12 10.15 4.31 1.73
C PHE A 12 10.43 3.80 3.16
N PRO A 13 9.57 4.10 4.15
CA PRO A 13 9.77 3.68 5.53
C PRO A 13 9.90 2.15 5.67
N GLU A 14 10.86 1.70 6.49
CA GLU A 14 10.95 0.28 6.83
C GLU A 14 9.85 -0.09 7.82
N ILE A 15 8.86 -0.86 7.38
CA ILE A 15 7.70 -1.25 8.19
C ILE A 15 7.39 -2.74 8.03
N GLU A 16 7.00 -3.37 9.13
CA GLU A 16 6.39 -4.70 9.11
C GLU A 16 4.87 -4.55 9.14
N VAL A 17 4.19 -5.15 8.16
CA VAL A 17 2.74 -5.04 7.99
C VAL A 17 2.09 -6.42 7.88
N MET A 18 0.89 -6.54 8.43
CA MET A 18 0.05 -7.72 8.27
C MET A 18 -0.80 -7.55 7.02
N THR A 19 -0.69 -8.51 6.10
CA THR A 19 -1.51 -8.56 4.88
C THR A 19 -2.38 -9.81 4.91
N THR A 20 -3.35 -9.88 3.99
CA THR A 20 -4.14 -11.09 3.73
C THR A 20 -3.29 -12.28 3.23
N HIS A 21 -2.06 -12.02 2.75
CA HIS A 21 -1.09 -13.05 2.34
C HIS A 21 -0.04 -13.34 3.43
N GLY A 22 -0.22 -12.83 4.65
CA GLY A 22 0.69 -12.99 5.77
C GLY A 22 1.50 -11.73 6.12
N LYS A 23 2.46 -11.88 7.02
CA LYS A 23 3.33 -10.78 7.48
C LYS A 23 4.43 -10.51 6.46
N ILE A 24 4.60 -9.24 6.07
CA ILE A 24 5.67 -8.82 5.15
C ILE A 24 6.43 -7.61 5.70
N LYS A 25 7.64 -7.39 5.20
CA LYS A 25 8.47 -6.23 5.53
C LYS A 25 8.69 -5.37 4.29
N LEU A 26 8.23 -4.13 4.32
CA LEU A 26 8.38 -3.16 3.22
C LEU A 26 9.57 -2.23 3.47
N PRO A 27 10.27 -1.76 2.41
CA PRO A 27 10.11 -2.14 1.00
C PRO A 27 10.85 -3.44 0.61
N GLU A 28 11.50 -4.11 1.57
CA GLU A 28 12.36 -5.29 1.35
C GLU A 28 11.68 -6.43 0.56
N TYR A 29 10.41 -6.70 0.86
CA TYR A 29 9.60 -7.73 0.20
C TYR A 29 9.49 -7.55 -1.33
N PHE A 30 9.57 -6.32 -1.83
CA PHE A 30 9.51 -5.98 -3.26
C PHE A 30 10.87 -5.59 -3.83
N LYS A 31 11.99 -5.96 -3.19
CA LYS A 31 13.34 -5.62 -3.67
C LYS A 31 13.54 -6.02 -5.14
N GLY A 32 13.96 -5.06 -5.96
CA GLY A 32 14.17 -5.25 -7.41
C GLY A 32 12.90 -5.15 -8.26
N LYS A 33 11.74 -4.84 -7.67
CA LYS A 33 10.48 -4.57 -8.36
C LYS A 33 9.91 -3.23 -7.92
N TRP A 34 9.16 -2.59 -8.82
CA TRP A 34 8.29 -1.47 -8.44
C TRP A 34 7.03 -2.01 -7.77
N PHE A 35 6.52 -1.29 -6.76
CA PHE A 35 5.23 -1.57 -6.14
C PHE A 35 4.46 -0.25 -5.96
N VAL A 36 3.13 -0.35 -5.97
CA VAL A 36 2.22 0.77 -5.68
C VAL A 36 1.46 0.42 -4.41
N LEU A 37 1.61 1.24 -3.38
CA LEU A 37 0.83 1.13 -2.14
C LEU A 37 -0.31 2.15 -2.20
N PHE A 38 -1.55 1.68 -2.09
CA PHE A 38 -2.74 2.52 -2.02
C PHE A 38 -3.57 2.13 -0.79
N SER A 39 -4.28 3.11 -0.22
CA SER A 39 -5.17 2.92 0.91
C SER A 39 -6.59 3.25 0.52
N HIS A 40 -7.56 2.53 1.08
CA HIS A 40 -8.98 2.84 0.99
C HIS A 40 -9.56 3.02 2.40
N PRO A 41 -10.59 3.86 2.58
CA PRO A 41 -11.12 4.19 3.91
C PRO A 41 -11.73 3.01 4.66
N ALA A 42 -12.46 2.13 3.95
CA ALA A 42 -13.10 0.97 4.56
C ALA A 42 -13.50 -0.08 3.49
N ASP A 43 -13.38 -1.36 3.85
CA ASP A 43 -13.91 -2.47 3.06
C ASP A 43 -15.43 -2.34 2.86
N PHE A 44 -15.95 -2.90 1.77
CA PHE A 44 -17.38 -2.95 1.43
C PHE A 44 -18.09 -1.59 1.27
N THR A 45 -17.35 -0.55 0.92
CA THR A 45 -17.91 0.75 0.52
C THR A 45 -17.92 0.88 -1.02
N PRO A 46 -18.96 1.48 -1.62
CA PRO A 46 -19.21 1.37 -3.06
C PRO A 46 -18.09 1.91 -3.94
N VAL A 47 -17.38 2.96 -3.50
CA VAL A 47 -16.23 3.51 -4.24
C VAL A 47 -15.02 2.58 -4.17
N CYS A 48 -14.64 2.14 -2.97
CA CYS A 48 -13.47 1.30 -2.76
C CYS A 48 -13.59 -0.03 -3.51
N THR A 49 -14.79 -0.62 -3.57
CA THR A 49 -15.02 -1.85 -4.36
C THR A 49 -14.76 -1.62 -5.85
N THR A 50 -15.14 -0.47 -6.40
CA THR A 50 -14.87 -0.16 -7.82
C THR A 50 -13.38 0.08 -8.09
N GLU A 51 -12.66 0.71 -7.15
CA GLU A 51 -11.21 0.95 -7.25
C GLU A 51 -10.42 -0.37 -7.27
N PHE A 52 -10.74 -1.32 -6.39
CA PHE A 52 -10.11 -2.64 -6.38
C PHE A 52 -10.35 -3.42 -7.68
N VAL A 53 -11.57 -3.39 -8.21
CA VAL A 53 -11.90 -4.05 -9.49
C VAL A 53 -11.15 -3.41 -10.66
N ALA A 54 -10.96 -2.09 -10.66
CA ALA A 54 -10.21 -1.40 -11.70
C ALA A 54 -8.72 -1.78 -11.71
N PHE A 55 -8.09 -1.90 -10.53
CA PHE A 55 -6.71 -2.38 -10.41
C PHE A 55 -6.55 -3.85 -10.82
N ALA A 56 -7.52 -4.71 -10.51
CA ALA A 56 -7.43 -6.14 -10.85
C ALA A 56 -7.61 -6.45 -12.35
N LYS A 57 -8.27 -5.56 -13.10
CA LYS A 57 -8.53 -5.75 -14.54
C LYS A 57 -7.39 -5.26 -15.45
N ARG A 58 -6.37 -4.61 -14.90
CA ARG A 58 -5.19 -4.11 -15.63
C ARG A 58 -3.94 -4.86 -15.22
#